data_AF-A0A1V1P0K1-F1
#
_entry.id   AF-A0A1V1P0K1-F1
#
_cell.length_a   1.000
_cell.length_b   1.000
_cell.length_c   1.000
_cell.angle_alpha   90.00
_cell.angle_beta   90.00
_cell.angle_gamma   90.00
#
_symmetry.space_group_name_H-M   'P 1'
#
loop_
_entity.id
_entity.type
_entity.pdbx_description
1 polymer ?
#
loop_
_entity_poly.entity_id
_entity_poly.type
_entity_poly.pdbx_seq_one_letter_code
_entity_poly.pdbx_strand_id
1 'polypeptide(L)'
;MFSLALCLAILCFCTGCQKQVFSKKTEYENIWACDTQADQAMMRRDYEAGIKLHQRFLEKEPDNGLALYHLGYAYGNVENHENEVYYYERAINLGFNNKDDIFLI
;
A
#
# COMPACT_ATOMS: atom_id res chain seq x y z
N MET A 1 2.25 27.48 -62.78
CA MET A 1 2.78 28.84 -63.05
C MET A 1 2.48 29.69 -61.83
N PHE A 2 3.52 30.31 -61.25
CA PHE A 2 3.58 31.48 -60.35
C PHE A 2 2.24 32.01 -59.80
N SER A 3 2.07 32.36 -58.52
CA SER A 3 2.96 33.21 -57.73
C SER A 3 2.35 33.43 -56.33
N LEU A 4 3.21 33.56 -55.32
CA LEU A 4 3.25 34.55 -54.21
C LEU A 4 1.95 35.30 -53.81
N ALA A 5 1.69 35.75 -52.57
CA ALA A 5 2.20 35.63 -51.20
C ALA A 5 1.39 36.64 -50.36
N LEU A 6 1.13 36.35 -49.08
CA LEU A 6 1.11 37.24 -47.89
C LEU A 6 0.22 36.57 -46.81
N CYS A 7 0.80 35.96 -45.78
CA CYS A 7 1.12 36.58 -44.48
C CYS A 7 -0.10 37.14 -43.72
N LEU A 8 -0.56 36.42 -42.67
CA LEU A 8 -0.48 36.80 -41.25
C LEU A 8 -1.59 36.13 -40.40
N ALA A 9 -1.29 35.99 -39.11
CA ALA A 9 -2.04 35.35 -38.02
C ALA A 9 -1.88 33.82 -37.95
N ILE A 10 -0.92 33.27 -37.18
CA ILE A 10 -0.96 33.17 -35.71
C ILE A 10 -2.32 32.57 -35.31
N LEU A 11 -2.47 31.26 -35.13
CA LEU A 11 -1.87 30.45 -34.08
C LEU A 11 -1.61 29.03 -34.60
N CYS A 12 -0.32 28.65 -34.67
CA CYS A 12 0.06 27.25 -34.57
C CYS A 12 -0.27 26.77 -33.14
N PHE A 13 -1.30 25.95 -32.98
CA PHE A 13 -1.13 24.74 -32.21
C PHE A 13 -1.70 23.59 -33.02
N CYS A 14 -0.77 22.93 -33.71
CA CYS A 14 -0.98 21.70 -34.41
C CYS A 14 -1.75 20.71 -33.52
N THR A 15 -2.83 20.18 -34.10
CA THR A 15 -3.28 18.80 -33.98
C THR A 15 -2.51 17.95 -32.96
N GLY A 16 -3.23 17.48 -31.94
CA GLY A 16 -3.00 16.19 -31.29
C GLY A 16 -1.54 15.85 -30.99
N CYS A 17 -1.04 16.35 -29.86
CA CYS A 17 0.01 15.66 -29.13
C CYS A 17 -0.56 15.24 -27.78
N GLN A 18 -0.93 13.97 -27.70
CA GLN A 18 -1.08 13.21 -26.48
C GLN A 18 0.21 13.38 -25.66
N LYS A 19 0.25 14.37 -24.77
CA LYS A 19 1.24 14.40 -23.70
C LYS A 19 0.61 13.70 -22.51
N GLN A 20 0.74 12.37 -22.52
CA GLN A 20 0.93 11.63 -21.28
C GLN A 20 1.98 12.40 -20.47
N VAL A 21 1.54 13.11 -19.43
CA VAL A 21 2.41 13.43 -18.31
C VAL A 21 2.44 12.15 -17.48
N PHE A 22 3.23 11.20 -17.98
CA PHE A 22 3.76 10.11 -17.19
C PHE A 22 4.87 10.70 -16.29
N SER A 23 4.98 10.16 -15.08
CA SER A 23 5.83 10.61 -13.95
C SER A 23 5.20 11.74 -13.12
N LYS A 24 4.96 11.58 -11.82
CA LYS A 24 5.54 10.64 -10.85
C LYS A 24 4.62 9.46 -10.57
N LYS A 25 5.08 8.25 -10.91
CA LYS A 25 4.80 7.07 -10.09
C LYS A 25 5.55 7.35 -8.79
N THR A 26 4.87 7.91 -7.79
CA THR A 26 5.46 7.99 -6.45
C THR A 26 5.75 6.57 -6.01
N GLU A 27 6.92 6.39 -5.44
CA GLU A 27 7.57 5.18 -4.93
C GLU A 27 6.81 4.59 -3.72
N TYR A 28 5.51 4.37 -3.89
CA TYR A 28 4.56 3.80 -2.94
C TYR A 28 3.82 2.65 -3.66
N GLU A 29 4.58 1.69 -4.18
CA GLU A 29 4.05 0.65 -5.06
C GLU A 29 3.39 -0.54 -4.35
N ASN A 30 3.28 -0.52 -3.01
CA ASN A 30 2.38 -1.41 -2.28
C ASN A 30 1.78 -0.63 -1.11
N ILE A 31 0.58 -0.06 -1.30
CA ILE A 31 -0.24 0.36 -0.17
C ILE A 31 -0.76 -0.94 0.44
N TRP A 32 -0.09 -1.42 1.50
CA TRP A 32 -0.59 -2.54 2.28
C TRP A 32 -1.93 -2.13 2.90
N ALA A 33 -3.01 -2.76 2.44
CA ALA A 33 -4.32 -2.63 3.04
C ALA A 33 -4.66 -3.96 3.71
N CYS A 34 -5.33 -3.92 4.86
CA CYS A 34 -5.81 -5.10 5.57
C CYS A 34 -7.33 -5.05 5.77
N ASP A 35 -7.86 -6.05 6.45
CA ASP A 35 -9.26 -6.14 6.81
C ASP A 35 -9.62 -5.10 7.88
N THR A 36 -10.51 -4.17 7.53
CA THR A 36 -10.94 -3.10 8.43
C THR A 36 -11.58 -3.60 9.73
N GLN A 37 -12.20 -4.79 9.74
CA GLN A 37 -12.76 -5.35 10.98
C GLN A 37 -11.65 -5.85 11.90
N ALA A 38 -10.60 -6.44 11.34
CA ALA A 38 -9.41 -6.82 12.08
C ALA A 38 -8.76 -5.59 12.72
N ASP A 39 -8.54 -4.52 11.95
CA ASP A 39 -7.95 -3.29 12.45
C ASP A 39 -8.81 -2.66 13.56
N GLN A 40 -10.13 -2.63 13.39
CA GLN A 40 -11.05 -2.17 14.43
C GLN A 40 -10.99 -3.02 15.71
N ALA A 41 -10.79 -4.33 15.60
CA ALA A 41 -10.58 -5.20 16.77
C ALA A 41 -9.29 -4.84 17.49
N MET A 42 -8.20 -4.60 16.73
CA MET A 42 -6.92 -4.14 17.26
C MET A 42 -7.03 -2.80 17.98
N MET A 43 -7.74 -1.82 17.41
CA MET A 43 -8.01 -0.51 18.05
C MET A 43 -8.77 -0.66 19.38
N ARG A 44 -9.69 -1.62 19.47
CA ARG A 44 -10.41 -1.95 20.70
C ARG A 44 -9.60 -2.81 21.68
N ARG A 45 -8.37 -3.19 21.32
CA ARG A 45 -7.50 -4.13 22.07
C ARG A 45 -8.13 -5.52 22.24
N ASP A 46 -9.05 -5.88 21.36
CA ASP A 46 -9.57 -7.25 21.26
C ASP A 46 -8.60 -8.08 20.42
N TYR A 47 -7.45 -8.39 21.03
CA TYR A 47 -6.33 -9.03 20.34
C TYR A 47 -6.68 -10.44 19.84
N GLU A 48 -7.51 -11.18 20.59
CA GLU A 48 -7.97 -12.51 20.18
C GLU A 48 -8.84 -12.45 18.91
N ALA A 49 -9.77 -11.48 18.83
CA ALA A 49 -10.53 -11.26 17.62
C ALA A 49 -9.64 -10.77 16.47
N GLY A 50 -8.70 -9.86 16.76
CA GLY A 50 -7.72 -9.37 15.79
C GLY A 50 -6.89 -10.50 15.18
N ILE A 51 -6.36 -11.41 16.00
CA ILE A 51 -5.62 -12.59 15.55
C ILE A 51 -6.46 -13.40 14.57
N LYS A 52 -7.69 -13.77 14.96
CA LYS A 52 -8.57 -14.59 14.13
C LYS A 52 -8.91 -13.92 12.80
N LEU A 53 -9.15 -12.61 12.81
CA LEU A 53 -9.51 -11.85 11.61
C LEU A 53 -8.31 -11.68 10.66
N HIS A 54 -7.13 -11.34 11.19
CA HIS A 54 -5.92 -11.24 10.37
C HIS A 54 -5.48 -12.60 9.81
N GLN A 55 -5.61 -13.70 10.57
CA GLN A 55 -5.35 -15.05 10.04
C GLN A 55 -6.26 -15.38 8.85
N ARG A 56 -7.56 -15.11 8.96
CA ARG A 56 -8.52 -15.31 7.86
C ARG A 56 -8.23 -14.43 6.65
N PHE A 57 -7.73 -13.22 6.88
CA PHE A 57 -7.29 -12.34 5.80
C PHE A 57 -6.06 -12.93 5.09
N LEU A 58 -5.08 -13.41 5.85
CA LEU A 58 -3.86 -14.04 5.34
C LEU A 58 -4.13 -15.39 4.64
N GLU A 59 -5.25 -16.06 4.89
CA GLU A 59 -5.68 -17.21 4.05
C GLU A 59 -5.88 -16.80 2.57
N LYS A 60 -6.23 -15.54 2.32
CA LYS A 60 -6.47 -14.99 0.98
C LYS A 60 -5.25 -14.22 0.44
N GLU A 61 -4.60 -13.46 1.30
CA GLU A 61 -3.41 -12.66 0.97
C GLU A 61 -2.22 -13.06 1.85
N PRO A 62 -1.63 -14.26 1.65
CA PRO A 62 -0.66 -14.84 2.57
C PRO A 62 0.61 -14.02 2.77
N ASP A 63 0.95 -13.16 1.81
CA ASP A 63 2.15 -12.34 1.81
C ASP A 63 1.85 -10.86 2.12
N ASN A 64 0.72 -10.57 2.76
CA ASN A 64 0.39 -9.23 3.21
C ASN A 64 1.23 -8.84 4.44
N GLY A 65 2.25 -8.01 4.23
CA GLY A 65 3.20 -7.58 5.25
C GLY A 65 2.55 -6.86 6.44
N LEU A 66 1.56 -6.01 6.18
CA LEU A 66 0.84 -5.28 7.24
C LEU A 66 0.01 -6.24 8.11
N ALA A 67 -0.70 -7.18 7.50
CA ALA A 67 -1.48 -8.17 8.24
C ALA A 67 -0.58 -9.08 9.12
N LEU A 68 0.59 -9.45 8.61
CA LEU A 68 1.59 -10.21 9.37
C LEU A 68 2.15 -9.37 10.53
N TYR A 69 2.41 -8.09 10.31
CA TYR A 69 2.83 -7.18 11.39
C TYR A 69 1.74 -7.05 12.47
N HIS A 70 0.48 -6.87 12.11
CA HIS A 70 -0.63 -6.82 13.07
C HIS A 70 -0.78 -8.13 13.85
N LEU A 71 -0.55 -9.30 13.21
CA LEU A 71 -0.48 -10.57 13.93
C LEU A 71 0.66 -10.60 14.95
N GLY A 72 1.86 -10.18 14.56
CA GLY A 72 3.00 -10.10 15.47
C GLY A 72 2.67 -9.26 16.70
N TYR A 73 2.13 -8.07 16.49
CA TYR A 73 1.70 -7.18 17.56
C TYR A 73 0.60 -7.78 18.43
N ALA A 74 -0.41 -8.41 17.84
CA ALA A 74 -1.49 -9.05 18.60
C ALA A 74 -0.97 -10.20 19.47
N TYR A 75 -0.08 -11.04 18.93
CA TYR A 75 0.52 -12.15 19.68
C TYR A 75 1.38 -11.69 20.85
N GLY A 76 2.13 -10.59 20.70
CA GLY A 76 2.87 -9.99 21.81
C GLY A 76 1.96 -9.51 22.94
N ASN A 77 0.80 -8.95 22.60
CA ASN A 77 -0.18 -8.48 23.60
C ASN A 77 -0.89 -9.62 24.35
N VAL A 78 -0.91 -10.84 23.79
CA VAL A 78 -1.41 -12.05 24.48
C VAL A 78 -0.28 -12.91 25.06
N GLU A 79 0.92 -12.33 25.22
CA GLU A 79 2.11 -12.97 25.80
C GLU A 79 2.60 -14.22 25.05
N ASN A 80 2.22 -14.37 23.77
CA ASN A 80 2.73 -15.42 22.89
C ASN A 80 3.93 -14.89 22.09
N HIS A 81 5.07 -14.78 22.77
CA HIS A 81 6.29 -14.20 22.21
C HIS A 81 6.89 -15.04 21.07
N GLU A 82 6.65 -16.36 21.03
CA GLU A 82 7.10 -17.21 19.92
C GLU A 82 6.43 -16.80 18.61
N ASN A 83 5.11 -16.65 18.61
CA ASN A 83 4.37 -16.22 17.42
C ASN A 83 4.63 -14.74 17.11
N GLU A 84 4.77 -13.88 18.12
CA GLU A 84 5.13 -12.47 17.94
C GLU A 84 6.37 -12.32 17.06
N VAL A 85 7.47 -12.96 17.45
CA VAL A 85 8.75 -12.92 16.71
C VAL A 85 8.58 -13.50 15.31
N TYR A 86 7.94 -14.68 15.20
CA TYR A 86 7.73 -15.34 13.92
C TYR A 86 7.01 -14.45 12.90
N TYR A 87 5.93 -13.79 13.30
CA TYR A 87 5.13 -12.97 12.39
C TYR A 87 5.82 -11.65 12.04
N TYR A 88 6.54 -11.03 12.98
CA TYR A 88 7.36 -9.86 12.67
C TYR A 88 8.48 -10.17 11.69
N GLU A 89 9.21 -11.28 11.90
CA GLU A 89 10.27 -11.69 10.97
C GLU A 89 9.71 -11.95 9.57
N ARG A 90 8.55 -12.60 9.48
CA ARG A 90 7.90 -12.85 8.20
C ARG A 90 7.47 -11.55 7.51
N ALA A 91 6.92 -10.58 8.25
CA ALA A 91 6.56 -9.27 7.70
C ALA A 91 7.80 -8.55 7.14
N ILE A 92 8.90 -8.53 7.90
CA ILE A 92 10.18 -7.90 7.49
C ILE A 92 10.75 -8.58 6.24
N ASN A 93 10.72 -9.91 6.17
CA ASN A 93 11.20 -10.67 5.02
C ASN A 93 10.42 -10.38 3.73
N LEU A 94 9.17 -9.93 3.85
CA LEU A 94 8.33 -9.49 2.73
C LEU A 94 8.48 -8.00 2.39
N GLY A 95 9.43 -7.32 3.05
CA GLY A 95 9.72 -5.91 2.83
C GLY A 95 8.81 -4.96 3.59
N PHE A 96 8.02 -5.44 4.56
CA PHE A 96 7.28 -4.56 5.45
C PHE A 96 8.26 -3.78 6.33
N ASN A 97 8.31 -2.48 6.10
CA ASN A 97 9.25 -1.56 6.72
C ASN A 97 8.41 -0.66 7.64
N ASN A 98 8.58 -0.86 8.94
CA ASN A 98 7.81 -0.15 9.95
C ASN A 98 7.98 1.38 9.80
N LYS A 99 9.16 1.90 9.39
CA LYS A 99 9.45 3.35 9.45
C LYS A 99 8.58 4.22 8.54
N ASP A 100 8.17 3.71 7.38
CA ASP A 100 7.37 4.48 6.43
C ASP A 100 5.86 4.20 6.58
N ASP A 101 5.50 3.09 7.23
CA ASP A 101 4.12 2.56 7.30
C ASP A 101 3.44 2.74 8.68
N ILE A 102 4.07 3.49 9.62
CA ILE A 102 3.68 3.62 11.06
C ILE A 102 2.24 4.10 11.31
N PHE A 103 1.60 4.79 10.36
CA PHE A 103 0.36 5.54 10.65
C PHE A 103 -0.96 4.77 10.46
N LEU A 104 -0.94 3.44 10.31
CA LEU A 104 -2.13 2.67 9.90
C LEU A 104 -2.87 1.91 11.02
N ILE A 105 -2.65 2.24 12.29
CA ILE A 105 -3.46 1.71 13.41
C ILE A 105 -4.37 2.80 13.98
#